data_AF-G4YH95-F1
#
_entry.id   AF-G4YH95-F1
#
_cell.length_a   1.000
_cell.length_b   1.000
_cell.length_c   1.000
_cell.angle_alpha   90.00
_cell.angle_beta   90.00
_cell.angle_gamma   90.00
#
_symmetry.space_group_name_H-M   'P 1'
#
loop_
_entity.id
_entity.type
_entity.pdbx_description
1 polymer ?
#
loop_
_entity_poly.entity_id
_entity_poly.type
_entity_poly.pdbx_seq_one_letter_code
_entity_poly.pdbx_strand_id
1 'polypeptide(L)'
;MASSMSSTASTASSASTVETAGSTRTALIIDGSYAMIGARSLGGKIDYIKLRAALEELAKAPFGDCWFFDQNPSAQRLNASLTAEYHRLKFAPPDGPQFQVSLFPMKKYSCHCKRCGNHFTQNVQKGVDNGIATKILSLAYENVRMW
;
A
#
# COMPACT_ATOMS: atom_id res chain seq x y z
N MET A 1 17.43 52.15 59.99
CA MET A 1 18.08 51.91 58.69
C MET A 1 18.10 50.41 58.42
N ALA A 2 17.98 50.04 57.15
CA ALA A 2 18.01 48.69 56.56
C ALA A 2 16.70 47.87 56.59
N SER A 3 15.93 48.04 55.50
CA SER A 3 14.93 47.09 54.99
C SER A 3 15.61 45.81 54.50
N SER A 4 14.98 44.64 54.67
CA SER A 4 15.32 43.43 53.91
C SER A 4 14.08 42.88 53.23
N MET A 5 14.05 43.03 51.92
CA MET A 5 13.04 42.45 51.04
C MET A 5 13.49 41.01 50.72
N SER A 6 12.66 40.02 51.01
CA SER A 6 12.85 38.65 50.58
C SER A 6 12.07 38.45 49.29
N SER A 7 12.78 38.37 48.17
CA SER A 7 12.24 38.08 46.85
C SER A 7 12.25 36.57 46.61
N THR A 8 11.07 35.95 46.63
CA THR A 8 10.85 34.59 46.17
C THR A 8 10.88 34.57 44.64
N ALA A 9 11.93 33.99 44.06
CA ALA A 9 12.02 33.74 42.63
C ALA A 9 11.15 32.53 42.28
N SER A 10 10.00 32.78 41.66
CA SER A 10 9.16 31.75 41.05
C SER A 10 9.84 31.25 39.77
N THR A 11 10.51 30.10 39.85
CA THR A 11 10.96 29.37 38.66
C THR A 11 9.73 28.81 37.95
N ALA A 12 9.24 29.54 36.95
CA ALA A 12 8.31 28.98 35.98
C ALA A 12 9.08 27.94 35.15
N SER A 13 8.93 26.67 35.52
CA SER A 13 9.28 25.57 34.63
C SER A 13 8.35 25.64 33.43
N SER A 14 8.84 26.22 32.35
CA SER A 14 8.24 26.09 31.03
C SER A 14 8.17 24.61 30.70
N ALA A 15 7.02 23.99 30.96
CA ALA A 15 6.70 22.67 30.46
C ALA A 15 6.74 22.80 28.93
N SER A 16 7.84 22.35 28.31
CA SER A 16 7.84 22.15 26.87
C SER A 16 6.81 21.07 26.62
N THR A 17 5.67 21.46 26.08
CA THR A 17 4.71 20.54 25.48
C THR A 17 5.49 19.80 24.42
N VAL A 18 5.98 18.61 24.77
CA VAL A 18 6.42 17.64 23.78
C VAL A 18 5.12 17.30 23.07
N GLU A 19 4.88 17.93 21.92
CA GLU A 19 3.92 17.44 20.96
C GLU A 19 4.28 15.97 20.77
N THR A 20 3.46 15.11 21.36
CA THR A 20 3.58 13.69 21.14
C THR A 20 3.17 13.54 19.68
N ALA A 21 4.16 13.45 18.80
CA ALA A 21 3.95 13.16 17.40
C ALA A 21 3.09 11.89 17.37
N GLY A 22 1.81 12.06 17.06
CA GLY A 22 0.87 10.96 16.92
C GLY A 22 1.49 9.90 16.01
N SER A 23 1.33 8.64 16.42
CA SER A 23 1.93 7.49 15.76
C SER A 23 1.68 7.55 14.25
N THR A 24 2.72 7.84 13.47
CA THR A 24 2.65 7.88 12.02
C THR A 24 2.38 6.47 11.50
N ARG A 25 1.12 6.21 11.13
CA ARG A 25 0.73 4.92 10.56
C ARG A 25 1.18 4.83 9.12
N THR A 26 2.09 3.90 8.84
CA THR A 26 2.59 3.65 7.48
C THR A 26 1.80 2.52 6.82
N ALA A 27 1.50 2.71 5.53
CA ALA A 27 0.84 1.71 4.70
C ALA A 27 1.72 1.31 3.51
N LEU A 28 1.64 0.04 3.12
CA LEU A 28 2.24 -0.51 1.92
C LEU A 28 1.14 -0.80 0.89
N ILE A 29 1.28 -0.23 -0.31
CA ILE A 29 0.36 -0.46 -1.43
C ILE A 29 1.18 -1.04 -2.59
N ILE A 30 0.81 -2.22 -3.08
CA ILE A 30 1.46 -2.88 -4.22
C ILE A 30 0.50 -2.91 -5.40
N ASP A 31 0.95 -2.40 -6.55
CA ASP A 31 0.38 -2.72 -7.85
C ASP A 31 1.00 -4.02 -8.38
N GLY A 32 0.23 -5.10 -8.32
CA GLY A 32 0.67 -6.44 -8.68
C GLY A 32 1.05 -6.59 -10.16
N SER A 33 0.32 -5.94 -11.06
CA SER A 33 0.59 -6.05 -12.50
C SER A 33 1.91 -5.37 -12.85
N TYR A 34 2.16 -4.15 -12.33
CA TYR A 34 3.43 -3.47 -12.53
C TYR A 34 4.59 -4.17 -11.82
N ALA A 35 4.38 -4.66 -10.60
CA ALA A 35 5.38 -5.45 -9.88
C ALA A 35 5.80 -6.70 -10.69
N MET A 36 4.85 -7.41 -11.29
CA MET A 36 5.13 -8.57 -12.14
C MET A 36 5.85 -8.21 -13.44
N ILE A 37 5.52 -7.08 -14.07
CA ILE A 37 6.23 -6.59 -15.26
C ILE A 37 7.71 -6.31 -14.91
N GLY A 38 7.96 -5.61 -13.80
CA GLY A 38 9.32 -5.32 -13.33
C GLY A 38 10.09 -6.57 -12.89
N ALA A 39 9.43 -7.53 -12.26
CA ALA A 39 10.06 -8.81 -11.89
C ALA A 39 10.56 -9.58 -13.12
N ARG A 40 9.74 -9.61 -14.19
CA ARG A 40 10.08 -10.28 -15.45
C ARG A 40 11.25 -9.62 -16.16
N SER A 41 11.34 -8.29 -16.16
CA SER A 41 12.50 -7.59 -16.75
C SER A 41 13.80 -7.87 -15.99
N LEU A 42 13.72 -8.29 -14.73
CA LEU A 42 14.84 -8.73 -13.90
C LEU A 42 15.05 -10.26 -13.89
N GLY A 43 14.30 -11.01 -14.72
CA GLY A 43 14.47 -12.45 -14.88
C GLY A 43 13.85 -13.32 -13.77
N GLY A 44 12.95 -12.78 -12.95
CA GLY A 44 12.46 -13.50 -11.76
C GLY A 44 11.02 -13.20 -11.35
N LYS A 45 10.72 -13.60 -10.11
CA LYS A 45 9.49 -13.28 -9.36
C LYS A 45 9.86 -12.51 -8.10
N ILE A 46 8.95 -11.68 -7.63
CA ILE A 46 9.14 -10.97 -6.36
C ILE A 46 8.80 -11.90 -5.20
N ASP A 47 9.74 -12.04 -4.26
CA ASP A 47 9.48 -12.63 -2.94
C ASP A 47 8.89 -11.53 -2.04
N TYR A 48 7.56 -11.53 -1.90
CA TYR A 48 6.86 -10.48 -1.17
C TYR A 48 7.11 -10.50 0.34
N ILE A 49 7.53 -11.63 0.92
CA ILE A 49 7.91 -11.72 2.33
C ILE A 49 9.20 -10.92 2.53
N LYS A 50 10.21 -11.19 1.69
CA LYS A 50 11.49 -10.46 1.74
C LYS A 50 11.34 -8.99 1.35
N LEU A 51 10.51 -8.69 0.35
CA LEU A 51 10.25 -7.31 -0.05
C LEU A 51 9.65 -6.51 1.11
N ARG A 52 8.62 -7.05 1.78
CA ARG A 52 8.02 -6.37 2.93
C ARG A 52 9.05 -6.14 4.03
N ALA A 53 9.80 -7.17 4.41
CA ALA A 53 10.82 -7.05 5.45
C ALA A 53 11.86 -5.96 5.13
N ALA A 54 12.37 -5.93 3.90
CA ALA A 54 13.33 -4.92 3.45
C ALA A 54 12.73 -3.50 3.45
N LEU A 55 11.45 -3.35 3.10
CA LEU A 55 10.77 -2.06 3.12
C LEU A 55 10.47 -1.58 4.55
N GLU A 56 10.13 -2.48 5.48
CA GLU A 56 9.93 -2.15 6.90
C GLU A 56 11.26 -1.74 7.56
N GLU A 57 12.36 -2.41 7.21
CA GLU A 57 13.71 -2.02 7.63
C GLU A 57 14.07 -0.62 7.12
N LEU A 58 13.82 -0.35 5.83
CA LEU A 58 14.07 0.95 5.21
C LEU A 58 13.20 2.07 5.83
N ALA A 59 11.92 1.77 6.09
CA ALA A 59 10.99 2.70 6.71
C ALA A 59 11.24 2.90 8.23
N LYS A 60 12.05 2.02 8.84
CA LYS A 60 12.28 1.95 10.29
C LYS A 60 10.97 1.82 11.09
N ALA A 61 9.96 1.21 10.47
CA ALA A 61 8.62 1.07 11.03
C ALA A 61 7.89 -0.10 10.36
N PRO A 62 7.05 -0.84 11.12
CA PRO A 62 6.17 -1.85 10.52
C PRO A 62 5.03 -1.19 9.73
N PHE A 63 4.55 -1.86 8.69
CA PHE A 63 3.36 -1.40 7.98
C PHE A 63 2.08 -1.90 8.66
N GLY A 64 1.20 -0.97 9.02
CA GLY A 64 -0.09 -1.26 9.65
C GLY A 64 -1.17 -1.68 8.66
N ASP A 65 -1.07 -1.23 7.41
CA ASP A 65 -1.88 -1.71 6.28
C ASP A 65 -0.99 -2.17 5.16
N CYS A 66 -1.20 -3.39 4.68
CA CYS A 66 -0.55 -3.89 3.49
C CYS A 66 -1.62 -4.31 2.49
N TRP A 67 -1.65 -3.67 1.31
CA TRP A 67 -2.62 -3.95 0.27
C TRP A 67 -1.94 -4.37 -1.02
N PHE A 68 -2.54 -5.35 -1.69
CA PHE A 68 -2.11 -5.84 -2.98
C PHE A 68 -3.27 -5.70 -3.98
N PHE A 69 -3.05 -4.92 -5.03
CA PHE A 69 -4.03 -4.65 -6.07
C PHE A 69 -3.61 -5.34 -7.36
N ASP A 70 -4.52 -6.07 -7.98
CA ASP A 70 -4.26 -6.64 -9.30
C ASP A 70 -5.55 -6.82 -10.08
N GLN A 71 -5.45 -7.17 -11.34
CA GLN A 71 -6.59 -7.59 -12.13
C GLN A 71 -7.02 -9.02 -11.76
N ASN A 72 -8.32 -9.24 -11.63
CA ASN A 72 -8.90 -10.56 -11.55
C ASN A 72 -8.74 -11.25 -12.91
N PRO A 73 -7.99 -12.36 -12.99
CA PRO A 73 -7.79 -13.06 -14.24
C PRO A 73 -9.08 -13.55 -14.87
N SER A 74 -10.20 -13.69 -14.12
CA SER A 74 -11.58 -14.18 -14.39
C SER A 74 -11.99 -14.63 -15.80
N ALA A 75 -11.46 -14.06 -16.87
CA ALA A 75 -11.37 -14.72 -18.18
C ALA A 75 -10.52 -16.03 -18.17
N GLN A 76 -9.59 -16.18 -17.24
CA GLN A 76 -8.77 -17.38 -16.99
C GLN A 76 -9.31 -18.14 -15.77
N ARG A 77 -10.49 -18.77 -15.89
CA ARG A 77 -10.99 -19.76 -14.92
C ARG A 77 -10.13 -21.05 -14.83
N LEU A 78 -8.88 -21.01 -15.30
CA LEU A 78 -8.06 -22.20 -15.56
C LEU A 78 -6.66 -22.17 -14.93
N ASN A 79 -6.27 -21.11 -14.20
CA ASN A 79 -4.94 -21.07 -13.59
C ASN A 79 -4.99 -21.23 -12.06
N ALA A 80 -5.10 -22.48 -11.61
CA ALA A 80 -5.07 -22.84 -10.19
C ALA A 80 -3.80 -22.36 -9.48
N SER A 81 -2.67 -22.28 -10.20
CA SER A 81 -1.40 -21.77 -9.64
C SER A 81 -1.48 -20.29 -9.29
N LEU A 82 -2.11 -19.46 -10.13
CA LEU A 82 -2.31 -18.04 -9.84
C LEU A 82 -3.26 -17.83 -8.65
N THR A 83 -4.34 -18.61 -8.59
CA THR A 83 -5.25 -18.55 -7.44
C THR A 83 -4.55 -18.92 -6.14
N ALA A 84 -3.73 -19.97 -6.14
CA ALA A 84 -2.93 -20.35 -4.98
C ALA A 84 -1.90 -19.27 -4.61
N GLU A 85 -1.32 -18.58 -5.58
CA GLU A 85 -0.39 -17.47 -5.35
C GLU A 85 -1.08 -16.30 -4.64
N TYR A 86 -2.21 -15.81 -5.14
CA TYR A 86 -2.98 -14.76 -4.46
C TYR A 86 -3.48 -15.18 -3.08
N HIS A 87 -3.78 -16.46 -2.87
CA HIS A 87 -4.17 -16.98 -1.56
C HIS A 87 -3.00 -16.90 -0.56
N ARG A 88 -1.78 -17.28 -0.98
CA ARG A 88 -0.58 -17.19 -0.14
C ARG A 88 -0.22 -15.76 0.24
N LEU A 89 -0.50 -14.77 -0.62
CA LEU A 89 -0.27 -13.36 -0.28
C LEU A 89 -1.02 -12.91 0.99
N LYS A 90 -2.13 -13.57 1.35
CA LYS A 90 -2.92 -13.23 2.53
C LYS A 90 -2.38 -13.80 3.83
N PHE A 91 -1.54 -14.83 3.77
CA PHE A 91 -1.01 -15.49 4.97
C PHE A 91 -0.07 -14.55 5.74
N ALA A 92 -0.05 -14.69 7.06
CA ALA A 92 0.88 -13.98 7.91
C ALA A 92 2.29 -14.60 7.83
N PRO A 93 3.35 -13.88 8.23
CA PRO A 93 4.67 -14.47 8.37
C PRO A 93 4.64 -15.68 9.34
N PRO A 94 5.39 -16.75 9.06
CA PRO A 94 6.39 -16.91 7.98
C PRO A 94 5.81 -17.34 6.62
N ASP A 95 4.53 -17.67 6.54
CA ASP A 95 3.92 -18.32 5.37
C ASP A 95 3.50 -17.34 4.26
N GLY A 96 3.42 -16.04 4.57
CA GLY A 96 3.10 -14.99 3.61
C GLY A 96 3.35 -13.57 4.12
N PRO A 97 3.15 -12.55 3.28
CA PRO A 97 3.42 -11.16 3.60
C PRO A 97 2.25 -10.42 4.28
N GLN A 98 1.14 -11.10 4.56
CA GLN A 98 -0.07 -10.59 5.21
C GLN A 98 -0.75 -9.43 4.46
N PHE A 99 -0.97 -9.60 3.16
CA PHE A 99 -1.62 -8.59 2.32
C PHE A 99 -3.15 -8.72 2.29
N GLN A 100 -3.82 -7.58 2.27
CA GLN A 100 -5.21 -7.44 1.86
C GLN A 100 -5.25 -7.40 0.32
N VAL A 101 -5.78 -8.46 -0.29
CA VAL A 101 -5.78 -8.63 -1.75
C VAL A 101 -7.08 -8.12 -2.38
N SER A 102 -6.99 -7.18 -3.31
CA SER A 102 -8.12 -6.61 -4.07
C SER A 102 -7.95 -6.88 -5.57
N LEU A 103 -8.87 -7.65 -6.15
CA LEU A 103 -8.80 -8.10 -7.54
C LEU A 103 -9.90 -7.45 -8.40
N PHE A 104 -9.52 -6.78 -9.48
CA PHE A 104 -10.42 -6.00 -10.33
C PHE A 104 -10.74 -6.71 -11.65
N PRO A 105 -12.01 -6.83 -12.06
CA PRO A 105 -12.35 -7.51 -13.31
C PRO A 105 -11.75 -6.81 -14.54
N MET A 106 -11.21 -7.59 -15.48
CA MET A 106 -10.84 -7.07 -16.79
C MET A 106 -12.09 -6.76 -17.61
N LYS A 107 -12.05 -5.69 -18.42
CA LYS A 107 -13.12 -5.35 -19.36
C LYS A 107 -12.71 -5.74 -20.77
N LYS A 108 -13.60 -6.40 -21.50
CA LYS A 108 -13.46 -6.58 -22.96
C LYS A 108 -13.69 -5.23 -23.65
N TYR A 109 -12.73 -4.82 -24.46
CA TYR A 109 -12.80 -3.61 -25.27
C TYR A 109 -12.75 -3.98 -26.75
N SER A 110 -13.72 -3.51 -27.51
CA SER A 110 -13.76 -3.70 -28.96
C SER A 110 -12.87 -2.65 -29.61
N CYS A 111 -11.80 -3.12 -30.23
CA CYS A 111 -10.83 -2.30 -30.92
C CYS A 111 -11.10 -2.34 -32.42
N HIS A 112 -11.00 -1.18 -33.06
CA HIS A 112 -11.04 -1.04 -34.51
C HIS A 112 -9.70 -0.48 -35.00
N CYS A 113 -9.01 -1.23 -35.85
CA CYS A 113 -7.75 -0.79 -36.43
C CYS A 113 -8.00 0.24 -37.54
N LYS A 114 -7.63 1.49 -37.30
CA LYS A 114 -7.80 2.58 -38.29
C LYS A 114 -6.99 2.40 -39.57
N ARG A 115 -5.98 1.51 -39.59
CA ARG A 115 -5.11 1.30 -40.75
C ARG A 115 -5.61 0.19 -41.68
N CYS A 116 -6.15 -0.90 -41.15
CA CYS A 116 -6.57 -2.06 -41.94
C CYS A 116 -8.05 -2.44 -41.80
N GLY A 117 -8.84 -1.72 -41.00
CA GLY A 117 -10.27 -1.99 -40.81
C GLY A 117 -10.60 -3.21 -39.95
N ASN A 118 -9.60 -3.97 -39.49
CA ASN A 118 -9.85 -5.14 -38.65
C ASN A 118 -10.43 -4.77 -37.28
N HIS A 119 -11.39 -5.58 -36.86
CA HIS A 119 -11.98 -5.54 -35.53
C HIS A 119 -11.37 -6.64 -34.69
N PHE A 120 -10.97 -6.32 -33.46
CA PHE A 120 -10.46 -7.30 -32.50
C PHE A 120 -10.90 -6.92 -31.09
N THR A 121 -10.95 -7.90 -30.18
CA THR A 121 -11.27 -7.66 -28.78
C THR A 121 -10.00 -7.74 -27.95
N GLN A 122 -9.76 -6.72 -27.12
CA GLN A 122 -8.68 -6.71 -26.15
C GLN A 122 -9.26 -6.70 -24.74
N ASN A 123 -8.70 -7.50 -23.83
CA ASN A 123 -8.99 -7.35 -22.41
C ASN A 123 -8.14 -6.20 -21.88
N VAL A 124 -8.79 -5.17 -21.33
CA VAL A 124 -8.14 -4.01 -20.74
C VAL A 124 -8.42 -3.97 -19.25
N GLN A 125 -7.40 -3.59 -18.49
CA GLN A 125 -7.55 -3.28 -17.07
C GLN A 125 -8.46 -2.08 -16.91
N LYS A 126 -9.45 -2.21 -16.03
CA LYS A 126 -10.24 -1.07 -15.58
C LYS A 126 -10.37 -1.13 -14.07
N GLY A 127 -9.99 -0.03 -13.43
CA GLY A 127 -10.30 0.20 -12.03
C GLY A 127 -9.20 -0.20 -11.04
N VAL A 128 -8.11 -0.85 -11.45
CA VAL A 128 -6.95 -1.07 -10.55
C VAL A 128 -6.39 0.28 -10.10
N ASP A 129 -6.08 1.18 -11.04
CA ASP A 129 -5.60 2.53 -10.74
C ASP A 129 -6.57 3.31 -9.85
N ASN A 130 -7.87 3.26 -10.18
CA ASN A 130 -8.91 3.92 -9.38
C ASN A 130 -8.98 3.31 -7.98
N GLY A 131 -8.83 1.98 -7.85
CA GLY A 131 -8.84 1.28 -6.58
C GLY A 131 -7.65 1.65 -5.70
N ILE A 132 -6.46 1.72 -6.28
CA ILE A 132 -5.23 2.19 -5.63
C ILE A 132 -5.40 3.64 -5.16
N ALA A 133 -5.77 4.55 -6.06
CA ALA A 133 -5.96 5.97 -5.75
C ALA A 133 -7.01 6.17 -4.65
N THR A 134 -8.14 5.47 -4.76
CA THR A 134 -9.20 5.50 -3.75
C THR A 134 -8.71 5.02 -2.40
N LYS A 135 -7.96 3.90 -2.35
CA LYS A 135 -7.46 3.35 -1.09
C LYS A 135 -6.44 4.28 -0.44
N ILE A 136 -5.51 4.85 -1.20
CA ILE A 136 -4.56 5.84 -0.69
C ILE A 136 -5.31 7.03 -0.06
N LEU A 137 -6.34 7.54 -0.74
CA LEU A 137 -7.14 8.64 -0.20
C LEU A 137 -7.90 8.24 1.07
N SER A 138 -8.47 7.02 1.12
CA SER A 138 -9.12 6.51 2.33
C SER A 138 -8.17 6.40 3.51
N LEU A 139 -6.99 5.82 3.31
CA LEU A 139 -5.97 5.68 4.36
C LEU A 139 -5.46 7.03 4.87
N ALA A 140 -5.25 7.98 3.95
CA ALA A 140 -4.88 9.34 4.32
C ALA A 140 -5.96 10.00 5.18
N TYR A 141 -7.24 9.81 4.83
CA TYR A 141 -8.35 10.41 5.55
C TYR A 141 -8.62 9.74 6.91
N GLU A 142 -8.49 8.41 7.00
CA GLU A 142 -8.55 7.66 8.26
C GLU A 142 -7.45 8.12 9.23
N ASN A 143 -6.24 8.37 8.72
CA ASN A 143 -5.13 8.90 9.52
C ASN A 143 -5.38 10.33 10.03
N VAL A 144 -6.19 11.14 9.35
CA VAL A 144 -6.54 12.50 9.79
C VAL A 144 -7.60 12.50 10.89
N ARG A 145 -8.49 11.49 10.95
CA ARG A 145 -9.57 11.41 11.96
C ARG A 145 -9.16 10.87 13.33
N MET A 146 -7.93 10.40 13.50
CA MET A 146 -7.43 9.89 14.79
C MET A 146 -6.66 10.93 15.62
N TRP A 147 -6.87 12.23 15.33
CA TRP A 147 -6.32 13.36 16.10
C TRP A 147 -7.44 14.16 16.75
#